data_AF-A0A1V5H1H4-F1
#
_entry.id   AF-A0A1V5H1H4-F1
#
_cell.length_a   1.000
_cell.length_b   1.000
_cell.length_c   1.000
_cell.angle_alpha   90.00
_cell.angle_beta   90.00
_cell.angle_gamma   90.00
#
_symmetry.space_group_name_H-M   'P 1'
#
loop_
_entity.id
_entity.type
_entity.pdbx_description
1 polymer ?
#
loop_
_entity_poly.entity_id
_entity_poly.type
_entity_poly.pdbx_seq_one_letter_code
_entity_poly.pdbx_strand_id
1 'polypeptide(L)' 'MEDLDLSVRAFNCLKAAKINSLSELVQYEQEDLMKFRNFGQKSLAEIEQVLTERGLHFGMDLQKLGIDPSEF' A
#
# COMPACT_ATOMS: atom_id res chain seq x y z
N MET A 1 -0.35 0.20 10.52
CA MET A 1 -0.18 -0.92 9.56
C MET A 1 -0.22 -2.29 10.22
N GLU A 2 0.08 -2.40 11.52
CA GLU A 2 -0.04 -3.68 12.25
C GLU A 2 -1.50 -4.19 12.36
N ASP A 3 -2.49 -3.30 12.20
CA ASP A 3 -3.92 -3.65 12.14
C ASP A 3 -4.41 -4.04 10.75
N LEU A 4 -3.56 -3.92 9.73
CA LEU A 4 -3.83 -4.46 8.40
C LEU A 4 -3.32 -5.89 8.47
N ASP A 5 -4.20 -6.88 8.29
CA ASP A 5 -3.95 -8.31 8.46
C ASP A 5 -3.02 -8.87 7.36
N LEU A 6 -1.87 -8.22 7.20
CA LEU A 6 -0.84 -8.44 6.20
C LEU A 6 0.15 -9.47 6.73
N SER A 7 0.70 -10.28 5.82
CA SER A 7 1.79 -11.16 6.20
C SER A 7 3.00 -10.37 6.68
N VAL A 8 3.80 -10.97 7.57
CA VAL A 8 5.11 -10.43 8.00
C VAL A 8 5.98 -10.05 6.80
N ARG A 9 5.83 -10.76 5.68
CA ARG A 9 6.56 -10.46 4.44
C ARG A 9 6.08 -9.15 3.82
N ALA A 10 4.77 -8.98 3.63
CA ALA A 10 4.20 -7.75 3.08
C ALA A 10 4.57 -6.53 3.95
N PHE A 11 4.43 -6.66 5.28
CA PHE A 11 4.83 -5.62 6.22
C PHE A 11 6.32 -5.24 6.09
N ASN A 12 7.22 -6.24 6.03
CA ASN A 12 8.64 -5.99 5.85
C ASN A 12 8.98 -5.36 4.49
N CYS A 13 8.22 -5.65 3.44
CA CYS A 13 8.39 -5.02 2.13
C CYS A 13 8.02 -3.53 2.17
N LEU A 14 6.89 -3.19 2.81
CA LEU A 14 6.46 -1.81 3.01
C LEU A 14 7.47 -1.03 3.86
N LYS A 15 7.93 -1.62 4.97
CA LYS A 15 8.96 -1.03 5.83
C LYS A 15 10.28 -0.81 5.10
N ALA A 16 10.70 -1.74 4.24
CA ALA A 16 11.90 -1.60 3.41
C ALA A 16 11.75 -0.50 2.34
N ALA A 17 10.54 -0.32 1.81
CA ALA A 17 10.18 0.78 0.92
C ALA A 17 9.98 2.12 1.65
N LYS A 18 10.15 2.16 2.98
CA LYS A 18 9.88 3.31 3.85
C LYS A 18 8.43 3.80 3.81
N ILE A 19 7.50 2.92 3.47
CA ILE A 19 6.07 3.19 3.49
C ILE A 19 5.55 2.87 4.90
N ASN A 20 5.06 3.89 5.59
CA ASN A 20 4.61 3.77 6.99
C ASN A 20 3.10 3.91 7.14
N SER A 21 2.42 4.51 6.16
CA SER A 21 0.97 4.71 6.16
C SER A 21 0.28 4.21 4.89
N LEU A 22 -1.03 3.95 5.00
CA LEU A 22 -1.86 3.59 3.85
C LEU A 22 -1.94 4.74 2.84
N SER A 23 -1.97 5.99 3.33
CA SER A 23 -1.96 7.20 2.51
C SER A 23 -0.69 7.32 1.66
N GLU A 24 0.47 6.92 2.17
CA GLU A 24 1.70 6.83 1.36
C GLU A 24 1.59 5.69 0.35
N LEU A 25 1.12 4.52 0.78
CA LEU A 25 1.01 3.33 -0.07
C LEU A 25 0.14 3.56 -1.32
N VAL A 26 -1.04 4.15 -1.15
CA VAL A 26 -2.00 4.34 -2.26
C VAL A 26 -1.51 5.31 -3.32
N GLN A 27 -0.55 6.18 -2.98
CA GLN A 27 0.07 7.10 -3.94
C GLN A 27 1.09 6.41 -4.86
N TYR A 28 1.55 5.20 -4.50
CA TYR A 28 2.45 4.42 -5.36
C TYR A 28 1.65 3.63 -6.40
N GLU A 29 2.23 3.49 -7.58
CA GLU A 29 1.75 2.59 -8.62
C GLU A 29 2.15 1.14 -8.31
N GLN A 30 1.31 0.20 -8.75
CA GLN A 30 1.58 -1.23 -8.60
C GLN A 30 2.92 -1.64 -9.23
N GLU A 31 3.25 -1.05 -10.38
CA GLU A 31 4.52 -1.27 -11.09
C GLU A 31 5.74 -0.77 -10.29
N ASP A 32 5.59 0.32 -9.53
CA ASP A 32 6.67 0.85 -8.71
C ASP A 32 6.92 -0.03 -7.49
N LEU A 33 5.85 -0.59 -6.91
CA LEU A 33 5.97 -1.58 -5.85
C LEU A 33 6.71 -2.84 -6.32
N MET A 34 6.44 -3.29 -7.55
CA MET A 34 7.14 -4.43 -8.17
C MET A 34 8.63 -4.18 -8.44
N LYS A 35 9.08 -2.93 -8.53
CA LYS A 35 10.51 -2.57 -8.66
C LYS A 35 11.24 -2.65 -7.32
N PHE A 36 10.54 -2.63 -6.19
CA PHE A 36 11.18 -2.72 -4.88
C PHE A 36 11.78 -4.11 -4.65
N ARG A 37 13.07 -4.13 -4.33
CA ARG A 37 13.79 -5.35 -3.99
C ARG A 37 13.11 -5.98 -2.76
N ASN A 38 12.62 -7.22 -2.94
CA ASN A 38 11.85 -8.05 -2.00
C ASN A 38 10.32 -7.99 -2.11
N PHE A 39 9.73 -7.14 -2.96
CA PHE A 39 8.31 -7.24 -3.29
C PHE A 39 8.07 -8.47 -4.19
N GLY A 40 7.07 -9.28 -3.83
CA GLY A 40 6.65 -10.45 -4.60
C GLY A 40 5.16 -10.40 -4.89
N GLN A 41 4.71 -11.12 -5.94
CA GLN A 41 3.31 -11.15 -6.37
C GLN A 41 2.33 -11.44 -5.23
N LYS A 42 2.68 -12.34 -4.30
CA LYS A 42 1.83 -12.66 -3.15
C LYS A 42 1.69 -11.49 -2.18
N SER A 43 2.78 -10.82 -1.81
CA SER A 43 2.73 -9.64 -0.93
C SER A 43 1.93 -8.51 -1.57
N LEU A 44 2.08 -8.33 -2.89
CA LEU A 44 1.35 -7.32 -3.64
C LEU A 44 -0.16 -7.59 -3.63
N ALA A 45 -0.57 -8.82 -3.88
CA ALA A 45 -1.98 -9.22 -3.85
C ALA A 45 -2.61 -9.04 -2.45
N GLU A 46 -1.87 -9.37 -1.38
CA GLU A 46 -2.34 -9.11 0.00
C GLU A 46 -2.59 -7.63 0.24
N ILE A 47 -1.66 -6.77 -0.20
CA ILE A 47 -1.79 -5.32 -0.06
C ILE A 47 -2.95 -4.80 -0.91
N GLU A 48 -3.06 -5.24 -2.17
CA GLU A 48 -4.14 -4.86 -3.08
C GLU A 48 -5.51 -5.23 -2.52
N GLN A 49 -5.63 -6.41 -1.91
CA GLN A 49 -6.86 -6.84 -1.27
C GLN A 49 -7.23 -5.92 -0.10
N VAL A 50 -6.27 -5.58 0.77
CA VAL A 50 -6.48 -4.65 1.90
C VAL A 50 -6.91 -3.27 1.40
N LEU A 51 -6.32 -2.78 0.31
CA LEU A 51 -6.74 -1.52 -0.30
C LEU A 51 -8.16 -1.62 -0.84
N THR A 52 -8.46 -2.69 -1.58
CA THR A 52 -9.78 -2.92 -2.19
C THR A 52 -10.89 -3.04 -1.14
N GLU A 53 -10.64 -3.73 -0.02
CA GLU A 53 -11.57 -3.86 1.11
C GLU A 53 -11.92 -2.51 1.75
N ARG A 54 -11.03 -1.53 1.62
CA ARG A 54 -11.22 -0.15 2.09
C ARG A 54 -11.72 0.80 1.00
N GLY A 55 -11.97 0.31 -0.21
CA GLY A 55 -12.37 1.12 -1.36
C GLY A 55 -11.23 1.92 -1.99
N LEU A 56 -9.99 1.49 -1.78
CA LEU A 56 -8.76 2.15 -2.24
C LEU A 56 -8.07 1.32 -3.31
N HIS A 57 -7.14 1.97 -4.02
CA HIS A 57 -6.34 1.36 -5.07
C HIS A 57 -4.96 2.03 -5.14
N PHE A 58 -4.05 1.42 -5.88
CA PHE A 58 -2.74 2.01 -6.19
C PHE A 58 -2.89 3.18 -7.18
N GLY A 59 -1.92 4.10 -7.18
CA GLY A 59 -1.93 5.28 -8.04
C GLY A 59 -3.01 6.32 -7.69
N MET A 60 -3.56 6.27 -6.47
CA MET A 60 -4.52 7.27 -6.02
C MET A 60 -3.83 8.61 -5.78
N ASP A 61 -4.33 9.63 -6.47
CA ASP A 61 -3.99 11.03 -6.19
C ASP A 61 -4.94 11.57 -5.13
N LEU A 62 -4.55 11.45 -3.86
CA LEU A 62 -5.35 11.91 -2.71
C LEU A 62 -5.67 13.41 -2.79
N GLN A 63 -4.76 14.23 -3.35
CA GLN A 63 -4.96 15.67 -3.50
C GLN A 63 -6.07 15.95 -4.53
N LYS A 64 -6.03 15.25 -5.67
CA LYS A 64 -7.04 15.40 -6.73
C LYS A 64 -8.40 14.85 -6.34
N LEU A 65 -8.43 13.79 -5.52
CA LEU A 65 -9.66 13.19 -5.01
C LEU A 65 -10.25 13.96 -3.83
N GLY A 66 -9.52 14.92 -3.25
CA GLY A 66 -9.96 15.69 -2.09
C GLY A 66 -10.08 14.84 -0.82
N ILE A 67 -9.31 13.75 -0.73
CA ILE A 67 -9.32 12.86 0.43
C ILE A 67 -8.25 13.34 1.41
N ASP A 68 -8.63 13.61 2.64
CA ASP A 68 -7.68 13.99 3.69
C ASP A 68 -6.87 12.75 4.12
N PRO A 69 -5.53 12.81 4.12
CA PRO A 69 -4.68 11.73 4.63
C PRO A 69 -5.01 11.28 6.07
N SER A 70 -5.71 12.10 6.87
CA SER A 70 -6.17 11.71 8.21
C SER A 70 -7.36 10.75 8.23
N GLU A 71 -8.01 10.50 7.08
CA GLU A 71 -9.14 9.57 6.95
C GLU A 71 -8.70 8.10 6.85
N PHE A 72 -7.38 7.81 6.91
CA PHE A 72 -6.79 6.48 6.74
C PHE A 72 -6.15 5.89 7.99
#